data_AF-A0A832GZZ3-F1
#
_entry.id   AF-A0A832GZZ3-F1
#
_cell.length_a   1.000
_cell.length_b   1.000
_cell.length_c   1.000
_cell.angle_alpha   90.00
_cell.angle_beta   90.00
_cell.angle_gamma   90.00
#
_symmetry.space_group_name_H-M   'P 1'
#
loop_
_entity.id
_entity.type
_entity.pdbx_description
1 polymer ?
#
loop_
_entity_poly.entity_id
_entity_poly.type
_entity_poly.pdbx_seq_one_letter_code
_entity_poly.pdbx_strand_id
1 'polypeptide(L)'
;MEVRDLVKLLGRLEAEAVPLWLEAGVPPSLLETRAGHIVAEAVIAAKLAAAAGCDPAKAVAAAVGGELGSEVAELGALAEDYRAAASREAVLARLAHELAIVLQAKRYAKMGFDVECILREHVAKALDEASKVETADALQLVHGLLSA
;
A
#
# COMPACT_ATOMS: atom_id res chain seq x y z
N MET A 1 -1.89 -9.39 -22.47
CA MET A 1 -2.91 -8.31 -22.57
C MET A 1 -2.74 -7.59 -23.91
N GLU A 2 -3.83 -7.21 -24.60
CA GLU A 2 -3.73 -6.43 -25.83
C GLU A 2 -3.39 -4.95 -25.54
N VAL A 3 -2.71 -4.26 -26.47
CA VAL A 3 -2.26 -2.86 -26.29
C VAL A 3 -3.40 -1.91 -25.92
N ARG A 4 -4.58 -2.09 -26.54
CA ARG A 4 -5.76 -1.28 -26.23
C ARG A 4 -6.20 -1.43 -24.77
N ASP A 5 -6.13 -2.64 -24.23
CA ASP A 5 -6.54 -2.91 -22.86
C ASP A 5 -5.48 -2.43 -21.87
N LEU A 6 -4.20 -2.47 -22.24
CA LEU A 6 -3.13 -1.81 -21.48
C LEU A 6 -3.38 -0.29 -21.37
N VAL A 7 -3.68 0.40 -22.47
CA VAL A 7 -3.99 1.84 -22.44
C VAL A 7 -5.20 2.13 -21.54
N LYS A 8 -6.25 1.30 -21.60
CA LYS A 8 -7.42 1.44 -20.71
C LYS A 8 -7.06 1.20 -19.25
N LEU A 9 -6.23 0.20 -18.94
CA LEU A 9 -5.78 -0.06 -17.58
C LEU A 9 -5.03 1.15 -17.03
N LEU A 10 -4.05 1.66 -17.77
CA LEU A 10 -3.26 2.83 -17.36
C LEU A 10 -4.17 4.05 -17.12
N GLY A 11 -5.08 4.35 -18.05
CA GLY A 11 -6.02 5.46 -17.88
C GLY A 11 -6.99 5.28 -16.69
N ARG A 12 -7.36 4.04 -16.35
CA ARG A 12 -8.15 3.75 -15.14
C ARG A 12 -7.35 3.99 -13.88
N LEU A 13 -6.10 3.51 -13.80
CA LEU A 13 -5.27 3.69 -12.60
C LEU A 13 -5.07 5.17 -12.25
N GLU A 14 -4.94 6.04 -13.26
CA GLU A 14 -4.79 7.48 -13.10
C GLU A 14 -6.08 8.21 -12.72
N ALA A 15 -7.26 7.65 -13.03
CA ALA A 15 -8.55 8.30 -12.84
C ALA A 15 -9.40 7.72 -11.70
N GLU A 16 -9.21 6.43 -11.40
CA GLU A 16 -9.97 5.70 -10.39
C GLU A 16 -9.52 6.15 -9.00
N ALA A 17 -10.46 6.71 -8.26
CA ALA A 17 -10.27 7.04 -6.86
C ALA A 17 -10.29 5.78 -6.00
N VAL A 18 -9.49 5.75 -4.93
CA VAL A 18 -9.57 4.67 -3.93
C VAL A 18 -10.93 4.75 -3.20
N PRO A 19 -11.82 3.74 -3.35
CA PRO A 19 -13.21 3.84 -2.89
C PRO A 19 -13.37 4.03 -1.38
N LEU A 20 -12.42 3.51 -0.60
CA LEU A 20 -12.38 3.58 0.86
C LEU A 20 -12.67 4.98 1.42
N TRP A 21 -12.14 6.01 0.75
CA TRP A 21 -12.25 7.39 1.22
C TRP A 21 -13.55 8.08 0.81
N LEU A 22 -14.16 7.64 -0.30
CA LEU A 22 -15.47 8.14 -0.71
C LEU A 22 -16.52 7.77 0.33
N GLU A 23 -16.45 6.55 0.85
CA GLU A 23 -17.32 6.05 1.92
C GLU A 23 -17.13 6.82 3.24
N ALA A 24 -15.93 7.36 3.47
CA ALA A 24 -15.61 8.24 4.59
C ALA A 24 -15.99 9.72 4.38
N GLY A 25 -16.67 10.04 3.28
CA GLY A 25 -17.15 11.39 2.99
C GLY A 25 -16.10 12.36 2.44
N VAL A 26 -14.94 11.85 2.00
CA VAL A 26 -13.94 12.67 1.29
C VAL A 26 -14.46 12.97 -0.12
N PRO A 27 -14.50 14.24 -0.56
CA PRO A 27 -15.08 14.60 -1.85
C PRO A 27 -14.20 14.12 -3.02
N PRO A 28 -14.79 13.79 -4.18
CA PRO A 28 -14.07 13.25 -5.32
C PRO A 28 -12.84 14.05 -5.78
N SER A 29 -12.88 15.37 -5.65
CA SER A 29 -11.76 16.25 -6.04
C SER A 29 -10.52 16.13 -5.14
N LEU A 30 -10.65 15.49 -3.98
CA LEU A 30 -9.57 15.31 -3.00
C LEU A 30 -9.13 13.85 -2.86
N LEU A 31 -9.84 12.92 -3.50
CA LEU A 31 -9.52 11.50 -3.43
C LEU A 31 -8.16 11.23 -4.07
N GLU A 32 -7.35 10.41 -3.41
CA GLU A 32 -6.18 9.84 -4.05
C GLU A 32 -6.61 8.88 -5.17
N THR A 33 -5.80 8.86 -6.22
CA THR A 33 -5.97 7.91 -7.32
C THR A 33 -5.33 6.58 -6.94
N ARG A 34 -5.82 5.50 -7.53
CA ARG A 34 -5.25 4.16 -7.34
C ARG A 34 -3.77 4.12 -7.76
N ALA A 35 -3.39 4.83 -8.83
CA ALA A 35 -1.97 5.00 -9.19
C ALA A 35 -1.16 5.69 -8.09
N GLY A 36 -1.71 6.77 -7.50
CA GLY A 36 -1.06 7.49 -6.40
C GLY A 36 -0.84 6.59 -5.18
N HIS A 37 -1.84 5.79 -4.84
CA HIS A 37 -1.79 4.81 -3.76
C HIS A 37 -0.70 3.75 -4.01
N ILE A 38 -0.71 3.08 -5.17
CA ILE A 38 0.29 2.06 -5.55
C ILE A 38 1.72 2.63 -5.48
N VAL A 39 1.93 3.88 -5.91
CA VAL A 39 3.25 4.53 -5.83
C VAL A 39 3.67 4.76 -4.38
N ALA A 40 2.76 5.21 -3.51
CA ALA A 40 3.05 5.39 -2.10
C ALA A 40 3.46 4.07 -1.44
N GLU A 41 2.71 3.00 -1.69
CA GLU A 41 3.01 1.65 -1.20
C GLU A 41 4.37 1.16 -1.66
N ALA A 42 4.66 1.25 -2.97
CA ALA A 42 5.92 0.80 -3.54
C ALA A 42 7.12 1.51 -2.90
N VAL A 43 7.02 2.82 -2.68
CA VAL A 43 8.08 3.62 -2.03
C VAL A 43 8.27 3.21 -0.57
N ILE A 44 7.17 3.01 0.18
CA ILE A 44 7.23 2.56 1.58
C ILE A 44 7.84 1.15 1.65
N ALA A 45 7.40 0.22 0.79
CA ALA A 45 7.90 -1.16 0.72
C ALA A 45 9.41 -1.20 0.46
N ALA A 46 9.90 -0.39 -0.48
CA ALA A 46 11.33 -0.29 -0.77
C ALA A 46 12.15 0.15 0.46
N LYS A 47 11.64 1.15 1.20
CA LYS A 47 12.31 1.66 2.41
C LYS A 47 12.29 0.65 3.55
N LEU A 48 11.16 -0.02 3.77
CA LEU A 48 11.04 -1.09 4.75
C LEU A 48 11.97 -2.26 4.44
N ALA A 49 12.04 -2.69 3.18
CA ALA A 49 12.93 -3.76 2.74
C ALA A 49 14.40 -3.41 2.94
N ALA A 50 14.81 -2.19 2.56
CA ALA A 50 16.18 -1.73 2.80
C ALA A 50 16.52 -1.74 4.30
N ALA A 51 15.61 -1.28 5.16
CA ALA A 51 15.78 -1.29 6.61
C ALA A 51 15.75 -2.71 7.21
N ALA A 52 15.06 -3.66 6.58
CA ALA A 52 14.97 -5.05 7.03
C ALA A 52 16.10 -5.96 6.49
N GLY A 53 17.01 -5.42 5.67
CA GLY A 53 18.03 -6.19 4.97
C GLY A 53 17.46 -7.14 3.90
N CYS A 54 16.27 -6.82 3.36
CA CYS A 54 15.62 -7.51 2.25
C CYS A 54 15.91 -6.81 0.92
N ASP A 55 15.50 -7.43 -0.20
CA ASP A 55 15.66 -6.84 -1.53
C ASP A 55 14.57 -5.77 -1.80
N PRO A 56 14.92 -4.47 -1.93
CA PRO A 56 13.94 -3.43 -2.17
C PRO A 56 13.18 -3.58 -3.49
N ALA A 57 13.81 -4.11 -4.54
CA ALA A 57 13.16 -4.28 -5.83
C ALA A 57 12.10 -5.38 -5.77
N LYS A 58 12.37 -6.45 -5.01
CA LYS A 58 11.37 -7.51 -4.78
C LYS A 58 10.20 -7.03 -3.93
N ALA A 59 10.43 -6.21 -2.91
CA ALA A 59 9.36 -5.63 -2.11
C ALA A 59 8.47 -4.67 -2.93
N VAL A 60 9.06 -3.86 -3.81
CA VAL A 60 8.32 -3.05 -4.78
C VAL A 60 7.49 -3.93 -5.70
N ALA A 61 8.07 -4.98 -6.27
CA ALA A 61 7.37 -5.91 -7.15
C ALA A 61 6.21 -6.62 -6.43
N ALA A 62 6.40 -7.02 -5.16
CA ALA A 62 5.36 -7.63 -4.35
C ALA A 62 4.21 -6.65 -4.06
N ALA A 63 4.50 -5.38 -3.76
CA ALA A 63 3.47 -4.35 -3.55
C ALA A 63 2.65 -4.11 -4.82
N VAL A 64 3.32 -3.83 -5.95
CA VAL A 64 2.65 -3.64 -7.25
C VAL A 64 1.88 -4.89 -7.67
N GLY A 65 2.44 -6.07 -7.42
CA GLY A 65 1.79 -7.36 -7.69
C GLY A 65 0.53 -7.58 -6.85
N GLY A 66 0.56 -7.22 -5.56
CA GLY A 66 -0.61 -7.29 -4.67
C GLY A 66 -1.79 -6.47 -5.18
N GLU A 67 -1.51 -5.28 -5.73
CA GLU A 67 -2.52 -4.37 -6.25
C GLU A 67 -3.00 -4.70 -7.66
N LEU A 68 -2.11 -5.16 -8.54
CA LEU A 68 -2.39 -5.30 -9.98
C LEU A 68 -2.44 -6.74 -10.50
N GLY A 69 -2.04 -7.75 -9.71
CA GLY A 69 -1.86 -9.11 -10.22
C GLY A 69 -3.15 -9.87 -10.56
N SER A 70 -4.32 -9.33 -10.20
CA SER A 70 -5.62 -9.81 -10.70
C SER A 70 -5.98 -9.27 -12.09
N GLU A 71 -5.34 -8.18 -12.53
CA GLU A 71 -5.58 -7.51 -13.82
C GLU A 71 -4.43 -7.72 -14.82
N VAL A 72 -3.21 -7.93 -14.33
CA VAL A 72 -1.99 -8.14 -15.12
C VAL A 72 -1.45 -9.54 -14.83
N ALA A 73 -1.66 -10.47 -15.78
CA ALA A 73 -1.33 -11.89 -15.60
C ALA A 73 0.16 -12.12 -15.28
N GLU A 74 1.05 -11.31 -15.85
CA GLU A 74 2.49 -11.35 -15.63
C GLU A 74 2.89 -11.07 -14.16
N LEU A 75 1.99 -10.43 -13.39
CA LEU A 75 2.16 -10.16 -11.97
C LEU A 75 1.44 -11.18 -11.06
N GLY A 76 0.80 -12.21 -11.63
CA GLY A 76 -0.03 -13.15 -10.87
C GLY A 76 0.71 -13.90 -9.76
N ALA A 77 1.95 -14.34 -10.02
CA ALA A 77 2.78 -15.00 -9.01
C ALA A 77 3.14 -14.07 -7.83
N LEU A 78 3.32 -12.77 -8.10
CA LEU A 78 3.56 -11.77 -7.06
C LEU A 78 2.29 -11.54 -6.23
N ALA A 79 1.11 -11.56 -6.85
CA ALA A 79 -0.16 -11.48 -6.11
C ALA A 79 -0.42 -12.72 -5.24
N GLU A 80 0.00 -13.91 -5.68
CA GLU A 80 -0.07 -15.13 -4.87
C GLU A 80 0.85 -15.05 -3.64
N ASP A 81 2.12 -14.66 -3.85
CA ASP A 81 3.07 -14.46 -2.76
C ASP A 81 2.61 -13.36 -1.79
N TYR A 82 2.12 -12.23 -2.32
CA TYR A 82 1.55 -11.14 -1.53
C TYR A 82 0.39 -11.63 -0.65
N ARG A 83 -0.61 -12.31 -1.24
CA ARG A 83 -1.78 -12.82 -0.50
C ARG A 83 -1.39 -13.85 0.56
N ALA A 84 -0.48 -14.76 0.22
CA ALA A 84 0.00 -15.78 1.15
C ALA A 84 0.97 -15.23 2.21
N ALA A 85 1.52 -14.02 1.99
CA ALA A 85 2.65 -13.49 2.74
C ALA A 85 3.79 -14.51 2.88
N ALA A 86 4.13 -15.20 1.78
CA ALA A 86 5.06 -16.33 1.82
C ALA A 86 6.54 -15.87 1.84
N SER A 87 6.85 -14.72 1.26
CA SER A 87 8.16 -14.08 1.36
C SER A 87 8.21 -12.95 2.39
N ARG A 88 9.43 -12.63 2.86
CA ARG A 88 9.66 -11.46 3.73
C ARG A 88 9.26 -10.17 3.02
N GLU A 89 9.58 -10.06 1.73
CA GLU A 89 9.21 -8.93 0.89
C GLU A 89 7.69 -8.78 0.73
N ALA A 90 6.93 -9.88 0.65
CA ALA A 90 5.46 -9.85 0.64
C ALA A 90 4.88 -9.35 1.97
N VAL A 91 5.43 -9.76 3.11
CA VAL A 91 5.06 -9.22 4.44
C VAL A 91 5.31 -7.71 4.48
N LEU A 92 6.48 -7.25 4.02
CA LEU A 92 6.82 -5.83 4.00
C LEU A 92 5.96 -5.02 3.02
N ALA A 93 5.55 -5.62 1.89
CA ALA A 93 4.62 -5.01 0.95
C ALA A 93 3.22 -4.85 1.58
N ARG A 94 2.72 -5.85 2.30
CA ARG A 94 1.45 -5.75 3.04
C ARG A 94 1.51 -4.69 4.13
N LEU A 95 2.61 -4.65 4.88
CA LEU A 95 2.85 -3.59 5.85
C LEU A 95 2.87 -2.20 5.19
N ALA A 96 3.47 -2.09 4.01
CA ALA A 96 3.48 -0.84 3.24
C ALA A 96 2.09 -0.41 2.78
N HIS A 97 1.24 -1.34 2.34
CA HIS A 97 -0.18 -1.09 2.01
C HIS A 97 -0.91 -0.45 3.20
N GLU A 98 -0.83 -1.08 4.36
CA GLU A 98 -1.51 -0.57 5.56
C GLU A 98 -0.96 0.79 6.00
N LEU A 99 0.36 1.00 5.92
CA LEU A 99 0.98 2.28 6.25
C LEU A 99 0.62 3.40 5.26
N ALA A 100 0.49 3.09 3.97
CA ALA A 100 0.03 4.06 2.97
C ALA A 100 -1.38 4.57 3.31
N ILE A 101 -2.29 3.66 3.66
CA ILE A 101 -3.65 4.01 4.10
C ILE A 101 -3.59 4.85 5.39
N VAL A 102 -2.79 4.46 6.38
CA VAL A 102 -2.64 5.24 7.63
C VAL A 102 -2.17 6.68 7.38
N LEU A 103 -1.16 6.86 6.53
CA LEU A 103 -0.63 8.19 6.20
C LEU A 103 -1.67 9.04 5.46
N GLN A 104 -2.42 8.43 4.53
CA GLN A 104 -3.48 9.13 3.81
C GLN A 104 -4.66 9.47 4.72
N ALA A 105 -5.07 8.57 5.61
CA ALA A 105 -6.08 8.85 6.63
C ALA A 105 -5.66 10.05 7.50
N LYS A 106 -4.42 10.09 7.99
CA LYS A 106 -3.92 11.22 8.77
C LYS A 106 -3.95 12.54 7.99
N ARG A 107 -3.68 12.49 6.68
CA ARG A 107 -3.80 13.67 5.81
C ARG A 107 -5.25 14.16 5.74
N TYR A 108 -6.21 13.26 5.54
CA TYR A 108 -7.62 13.64 5.52
C TYR A 108 -8.15 14.10 6.88
N ALA A 109 -7.70 13.49 7.98
CA ALA A 109 -8.01 13.96 9.33
C ALA A 109 -7.51 15.40 9.56
N LYS A 110 -6.28 15.72 9.10
CA LYS A 110 -5.73 17.10 9.12
C LYS A 110 -6.55 18.09 8.28
N MET A 111 -7.32 17.60 7.31
CA MET A 111 -8.24 18.40 6.49
C MET A 111 -9.65 18.49 7.09
N GLY A 112 -9.92 17.83 8.22
CA GLY A 112 -11.19 17.87 8.94
C GLY A 112 -12.18 16.76 8.56
N PHE A 113 -11.75 15.72 7.83
CA PHE A 113 -12.61 14.57 7.51
C PHE A 113 -12.64 13.56 8.67
N ASP A 114 -13.79 12.94 8.88
CA ASP A 114 -13.97 11.87 9.87
C ASP A 114 -13.48 10.53 9.29
N VAL A 115 -12.23 10.22 9.57
CA VAL A 115 -11.55 8.99 9.11
C VAL A 115 -11.00 8.18 10.29
N GLU A 116 -11.48 8.43 11.52
CA GLU A 116 -10.95 7.81 12.73
C GLU A 116 -11.08 6.30 12.71
N CYS A 117 -12.23 5.79 12.23
CA CYS A 117 -12.47 4.35 12.15
C CYS A 117 -11.46 3.66 11.22
N ILE A 118 -11.25 4.23 10.03
CA ILE A 118 -10.28 3.74 9.03
C ILE A 118 -8.87 3.80 9.61
N LEU A 119 -8.49 4.94 10.21
CA LEU A 119 -7.17 5.11 10.81
C LEU A 119 -6.91 4.03 11.86
N ARG A 120 -7.85 3.79 12.78
CA ARG A 120 -7.71 2.78 13.83
C ARG A 120 -7.59 1.36 13.28
N GLU A 121 -8.43 1.02 12.30
CA GLU A 121 -8.42 -0.28 11.65
C GLU A 121 -7.08 -0.56 10.97
N HIS A 122 -6.60 0.37 10.17
CA HIS A 122 -5.36 0.19 9.39
C HIS A 122 -4.11 0.34 10.25
N VAL A 123 -4.15 1.08 11.37
CA VAL A 123 -3.08 1.00 12.39
C VAL A 123 -3.01 -0.39 12.99
N ALA A 124 -4.15 -1.02 13.33
CA ALA A 124 -4.16 -2.37 13.88
C ALA A 124 -3.58 -3.38 12.89
N LYS A 125 -4.01 -3.34 11.62
CA LYS A 125 -3.47 -4.20 10.55
C LYS A 125 -1.97 -3.97 10.31
N ALA A 126 -1.52 -2.71 10.32
CA ALA A 126 -0.11 -2.40 10.21
C ALA A 126 0.71 -3.00 11.38
N LEU A 127 0.18 -2.95 12.61
CA LEU A 127 0.84 -3.58 13.76
C LEU A 127 0.87 -5.11 13.66
N ASP A 128 -0.20 -5.73 13.15
CA ASP A 128 -0.25 -7.18 12.92
C ASP A 128 0.80 -7.61 11.89
N GLU A 129 0.99 -6.87 10.79
CA GLU A 129 2.06 -7.15 9.83
C GLU A 129 3.44 -6.84 10.41
N ALA A 130 3.60 -5.74 11.15
CA ALA A 130 4.86 -5.38 11.79
C ALA A 130 5.31 -6.42 12.83
N SER A 131 4.39 -7.14 13.48
CA SER A 131 4.72 -8.23 14.40
C SER A 131 5.52 -9.38 13.78
N LYS A 132 5.49 -9.48 12.43
CA LYS A 132 6.22 -10.49 11.64
C LYS A 132 7.59 -10.00 11.17
N VAL A 133 7.95 -8.74 11.49
CA VAL A 133 9.21 -8.12 11.10
C VAL A 133 10.19 -8.17 12.27
N GLU A 134 11.34 -8.80 12.05
CA GLU A 134 12.33 -9.04 13.13
C GLU A 134 13.36 -7.91 13.28
N THR A 135 13.50 -7.04 12.26
CA THR A 135 14.58 -6.05 12.22
C THR A 135 14.19 -4.76 12.92
N ALA A 136 14.96 -4.36 13.92
CA ALA A 136 14.72 -3.14 14.70
C ALA A 136 14.68 -1.86 13.83
N ASP A 137 15.55 -1.75 12.82
CA ASP A 137 15.59 -0.59 11.93
C ASP A 137 14.29 -0.44 11.12
N ALA A 138 13.73 -1.55 10.64
CA ALA A 138 12.45 -1.56 9.94
C ALA A 138 11.30 -1.20 10.90
N LEU A 139 11.29 -1.74 12.13
CA LEU A 139 10.30 -1.39 13.15
C LEU A 139 10.39 0.08 13.58
N GLN A 140 11.60 0.66 13.64
CA GLN A 140 11.79 2.07 13.91
C GLN A 140 11.20 2.95 12.79
N LEU A 141 11.34 2.53 11.53
CA LEU A 141 10.72 3.20 10.40
C LEU A 141 9.18 3.13 10.49
N VAL A 142 8.63 1.95 10.81
CA VAL A 142 7.19 1.77 11.05
C VAL A 142 6.69 2.72 12.14
N HIS A 143 7.37 2.75 13.29
CA HIS A 143 7.02 3.66 14.38
C HIS A 143 7.04 5.13 13.94
N GLY A 144 8.04 5.54 13.15
CA GLY A 144 8.12 6.89 12.60
C GLY A 144 6.93 7.24 11.70
N LEU A 145 6.54 6.35 10.79
CA LEU A 145 5.38 6.54 9.89
C LEU A 145 4.06 6.57 10.67
N LEU A 146 3.91 5.70 11.67
CA LEU A 146 2.76 5.70 12.58
C LEU A 146 2.69 6.94 13.48
N SER A 147 3.77 7.71 13.62
CA SER A 147 3.81 8.91 14.48
C SER A 147 3.79 10.26 13.75
N ALA A 148 3.96 10.29 12.43
CA ALA A 148 3.91 11.51 11.59
C ALA A 148 2.50 12.14 11.44
#